data_AF-A0A447RQ74-F1
#
_entry.id   AF-A0A447RQ74-F1
#
_cell.length_a   1.000
_cell.length_b   1.000
_cell.length_c   1.000
_cell.angle_alpha   90.00
_cell.angle_beta   90.00
_cell.angle_gamma   90.00
#
_symmetry.space_group_name_H-M   'P 1'
#
loop_
_entity.id
_entity.type
_entity.pdbx_description
1 polymer ?
#
loop_
_entity_poly.entity_id
_entity_poly.type
_entity_poly.pdbx_seq_one_letter_code
_entity_poly.pdbx_strand_id
1 'polypeptide(L)'
;MVLASGDPLFYGIGTRLIAHFGRERVQVIPGISAVQYLCARAGIDMNDMWLTSSHGRAVSFDALAAHRKVAMVTDGRCGPREIAAQLMARGKGHRWMVIGEKPGDGKRADPLAAGQRRGGRI
;
A
#
# COMPACT_ATOMS: atom_id res chain seq x y z
N MET A 1 26.13 0.24 -4.51
CA MET A 1 24.90 1.07 -4.62
C MET A 1 23.70 0.13 -4.69
N VAL A 2 22.63 0.41 -3.93
CA VAL A 2 21.37 -0.34 -3.98
C VAL A 2 20.28 0.58 -4.51
N LEU A 3 19.50 0.10 -5.50
CA LEU A 3 18.36 0.82 -6.04
C LEU A 3 17.06 0.24 -5.45
N ALA A 4 16.14 1.12 -5.07
CA ALA A 4 14.84 0.75 -4.54
C ALA A 4 13.72 1.40 -5.39
N SER A 5 12.61 0.68 -5.58
CA SER A 5 11.42 1.23 -6.22
C SER A 5 10.65 2.09 -5.22
N GLY A 6 10.87 3.40 -5.27
CA GLY A 6 10.20 4.39 -4.41
C GLY A 6 11.03 4.78 -3.19
N ASP A 7 10.39 5.00 -2.05
CA ASP A 7 11.09 5.36 -0.82
C ASP A 7 11.74 4.14 -0.15
N PRO A 8 13.07 4.13 0.10
CA PRO A 8 13.75 2.97 0.68
C PRO A 8 13.32 2.60 2.10
N LEU A 9 12.75 3.52 2.87
CA LEU A 9 12.33 3.32 4.26
C LEU A 9 10.81 3.06 4.40
N PHE A 10 10.02 3.34 3.36
CA PHE A 10 8.61 2.99 3.31
C PHE A 10 8.39 1.54 2.89
N TYR A 11 8.35 0.61 3.85
CA TYR A 11 8.23 -0.84 3.59
C TYR A 11 9.28 -1.40 2.62
N GLY A 12 10.39 -0.66 2.44
CA GLY A 12 11.46 -0.97 1.50
C GLY A 12 12.66 -1.66 2.14
N ILE A 13 13.72 -1.83 1.34
CA ILE A 13 14.94 -2.54 1.73
C ILE A 13 15.82 -1.75 2.71
N GLY A 14 15.65 -0.42 2.79
CA GLY A 14 16.52 0.49 3.54
C GLY A 14 16.60 0.14 5.03
N THR A 15 15.47 -0.22 5.65
CA THR A 15 15.44 -0.64 7.07
C THR A 15 16.32 -1.86 7.33
N ARG A 16 16.32 -2.85 6.41
CA ARG A 16 17.16 -4.04 6.52
C ARG A 16 18.65 -3.70 6.32
N LEU A 17 18.96 -2.82 5.38
CA LEU A 17 20.34 -2.39 5.13
C LEU A 17 20.90 -1.63 6.33
N ILE A 18 20.14 -0.72 6.93
CA ILE A 18 20.54 0.01 8.14
C ILE A 18 20.74 -0.98 9.30
N ALA A 19 19.83 -1.93 9.49
CA ALA A 19 19.96 -2.92 10.56
C ALA A 19 21.21 -3.81 10.41
N HIS A 20 21.58 -4.16 9.17
CA HIS A 20 22.73 -5.03 8.91
C HIS A 20 24.07 -4.27 8.90
N PHE A 21 24.11 -3.09 8.29
CA PHE A 21 25.34 -2.32 8.09
C PHE A 21 25.52 -1.16 9.06
N GLY A 22 24.57 -0.84 9.94
CA GLY A 22 24.65 0.32 10.83
C GLY A 22 24.26 1.63 10.13
N ARG A 23 23.66 2.57 10.88
CA ARG A 23 23.12 3.84 10.34
C ARG A 23 24.21 4.74 9.78
N GLU A 24 25.38 4.70 10.40
CA GLU A 24 26.58 5.48 10.06
C GLU A 24 27.24 5.03 8.75
N ARG A 25 27.00 3.80 8.30
CA ARG A 25 27.53 3.27 7.02
C ARG A 25 26.51 3.26 5.89
N VAL A 26 25.28 3.72 6.15
CA VAL A 26 24.19 3.72 5.17
C VAL A 26 23.67 5.14 4.96
N GLN A 27 23.93 5.68 3.77
CA GLN A 27 23.28 6.87 3.28
C GLN A 27 21.96 6.50 2.58
N VAL A 28 20.85 7.08 3.03
CA VAL A 28 19.54 6.91 2.41
C VAL A 28 19.20 8.17 1.63
N ILE A 29 18.90 8.01 0.35
CA ILE A 29 18.35 9.07 -0.50
C ILE A 29 16.84 8.79 -0.60
N PRO A 30 15.97 9.72 -0.17
CA PRO A 30 14.53 9.51 -0.20
C PRO A 30 14.01 9.46 -1.64
N GLY A 31 12.89 8.75 -1.81
CA GLY A 31 12.18 8.65 -3.09
C GLY A 31 10.69 8.86 -2.90
N ILE A 32 9.92 8.88 -3.99
CA ILE A 32 8.45 8.94 -3.91
C ILE A 32 7.91 7.53 -3.70
N SER A 33 7.25 7.28 -2.58
CA SER A 33 6.60 5.99 -2.33
C SER A 33 5.39 5.78 -3.25
N ALA A 34 5.06 4.50 -3.51
CA ALA A 34 3.87 4.13 -4.26
C ALA A 34 2.57 4.70 -3.64
N VAL A 35 2.52 4.80 -2.30
CA VAL A 35 1.37 5.37 -1.58
C VAL A 35 1.26 6.86 -1.83
N GLN A 36 2.36 7.61 -1.73
CA GLN A 36 2.36 9.06 -2.07
C GLN A 36 1.88 9.29 -3.49
N TYR A 37 2.41 8.52 -4.45
CA TYR A 37 2.01 8.63 -5.85
C TYR A 37 0.51 8.34 -6.03
N LEU A 38 0.01 7.25 -5.46
CA LEU A 38 -1.39 6.85 -5.59
C LEU A 38 -2.35 7.87 -4.96
N CYS A 39 -2.00 8.38 -3.77
CA CYS A 39 -2.76 9.40 -3.08
C CYS A 39 -2.84 10.70 -3.89
N ALA A 40 -1.71 11.17 -4.42
CA ALA A 40 -1.67 12.36 -5.27
C ALA A 40 -2.52 12.19 -6.55
N ARG A 41 -2.45 11.04 -7.20
CA ARG A 41 -3.25 10.73 -8.41
C ARG A 41 -4.74 10.62 -8.14
N ALA A 42 -5.12 10.15 -6.96
CA ALA A 42 -6.51 9.98 -6.55
C ALA A 42 -7.11 11.22 -5.87
N GLY A 43 -6.31 12.28 -5.65
CA GLY A 43 -6.75 13.47 -4.92
C GLY A 43 -7.03 13.21 -3.43
N ILE A 44 -6.34 12.23 -2.85
CA ILE A 44 -6.51 11.81 -1.45
C ILE A 44 -5.35 12.37 -0.64
N ASP A 45 -5.63 13.03 0.49
CA ASP A 45 -4.59 13.46 1.42
C ASP A 45 -4.06 12.27 2.25
N MET A 46 -2.84 12.38 2.76
CA MET A 46 -2.23 11.31 3.58
C MET A 46 -2.43 11.48 5.10
N ASN A 47 -3.08 12.56 5.55
CA ASN A 47 -3.24 12.82 6.99
C ASN A 47 -4.10 11.75 7.65
N ASP A 48 -3.78 11.33 8.88
CA ASP A 48 -4.53 10.29 9.62
C ASP A 48 -4.65 8.94 8.89
N MET A 49 -3.80 8.70 7.88
CA MET A 49 -3.77 7.44 7.14
C MET A 49 -2.98 6.40 7.93
N TRP A 50 -3.62 5.27 8.23
CA TRP A 50 -2.91 4.13 8.78
C TRP A 50 -2.11 3.44 7.68
N LEU A 51 -0.80 3.35 7.87
CA LEU A 51 0.12 2.74 6.90
C LEU A 51 0.38 1.30 7.33
N THR A 52 0.17 0.35 6.43
CA THR A 52 0.41 -1.07 6.69
C THR A 52 0.91 -1.81 5.43
N SER A 53 1.21 -3.10 5.55
CA SER A 53 1.63 -3.94 4.44
C SER A 53 1.26 -5.41 4.70
N SER A 54 1.14 -6.24 3.66
CA SER A 54 1.15 -7.70 3.82
C SER A 54 2.55 -8.32 3.66
N HIS A 55 3.54 -7.56 3.15
CA HIS A 55 4.90 -8.06 2.98
C HIS A 55 5.54 -8.37 4.34
N GLY A 56 5.87 -9.65 4.54
CA GLY A 56 6.59 -10.14 5.72
C GLY A 56 5.81 -10.06 7.02
N ARG A 57 4.48 -9.83 6.98
CA ARG A 57 3.64 -9.71 8.19
C ARG A 57 2.24 -10.26 7.98
N ALA A 58 1.63 -10.75 9.05
CA ALA A 58 0.22 -11.13 9.04
C ALA A 58 -0.66 -9.87 8.92
N VAL A 59 -1.67 -9.93 8.05
CA VAL A 59 -2.63 -8.84 7.87
C VAL A 59 -3.68 -8.89 8.97
N SER A 60 -3.81 -7.82 9.74
CA SER A 60 -4.92 -7.67 10.69
C SER A 60 -6.12 -7.03 9.97
N PHE A 61 -7.07 -7.86 9.56
CA PHE A 61 -8.30 -7.39 8.92
C PHE A 61 -9.20 -6.60 9.87
N ASP A 62 -9.12 -6.87 11.18
CA ASP A 62 -9.83 -6.09 12.19
C ASP A 62 -9.27 -4.67 12.29
N ALA A 63 -7.93 -4.53 12.27
CA ALA A 63 -7.30 -3.22 12.21
C ALA A 63 -7.62 -2.48 10.90
N LEU A 64 -7.65 -3.18 9.76
CA LEU A 64 -8.10 -2.59 8.48
C LEU A 64 -9.54 -2.07 8.57
N ALA A 65 -10.43 -2.81 9.23
CA ALA A 65 -11.82 -2.42 9.41
C ALA A 65 -12.01 -1.29 10.45
N ALA A 66 -11.13 -1.21 11.46
CA ALA A 66 -11.19 -0.20 12.52
C ALA A 66 -10.76 1.20 12.04
N HIS A 67 -9.73 1.27 11.19
CA HIS A 67 -9.23 2.56 10.70
C HIS A 67 -10.12 3.15 9.61
N ARG A 68 -10.28 4.49 9.63
CA ARG A 68 -11.08 5.23 8.65
C ARG A 68 -10.39 5.31 7.28
N LYS A 69 -9.08 5.53 7.27
CA LYS A 69 -8.26 5.69 6.07
C LYS A 69 -7.00 4.84 6.22
N VAL A 70 -6.75 3.99 5.22
CA VAL A 70 -5.63 3.04 5.24
C VAL A 70 -4.93 3.07 3.90
N ALA A 71 -3.60 3.09 3.92
CA ALA A 71 -2.81 2.65 2.79
C ALA A 71 -2.06 1.37 3.13
N MET A 72 -2.17 0.40 2.22
CA MET A 72 -1.58 -0.91 2.40
C MET A 72 -0.79 -1.28 1.16
N VAL A 73 0.48 -1.66 1.34
CA VAL A 73 1.28 -2.29 0.29
C VAL A 73 1.03 -3.80 0.33
N THR A 74 0.48 -4.34 -0.76
CA THR A 74 0.12 -5.76 -0.87
C THR A 74 1.26 -6.62 -1.41
N ASP A 75 1.11 -7.92 -1.26
CA ASP A 75 1.99 -8.98 -1.77
C ASP A 75 1.15 -9.99 -2.57
N GLY A 76 1.78 -11.05 -3.07
CA GLY A 76 1.06 -12.08 -3.83
C GLY A 76 0.10 -12.95 -2.99
N ARG A 77 0.08 -12.80 -1.67
CA ARG A 77 -0.72 -13.64 -0.75
C ARG A 77 -2.00 -12.95 -0.29
N CYS A 78 -1.95 -11.64 -0.05
CA CYS A 78 -3.11 -10.85 0.35
C CYS A 78 -3.28 -9.67 -0.61
N GLY A 79 -4.09 -9.90 -1.65
CA GLY A 79 -4.39 -8.91 -2.66
C GLY A 79 -5.67 -8.12 -2.37
N PRO A 80 -6.03 -7.18 -3.27
CA PRO A 80 -7.23 -6.37 -3.11
C PRO A 80 -8.52 -7.18 -2.98
N ARG A 81 -8.60 -8.35 -3.64
CA ARG A 81 -9.77 -9.23 -3.60
C ARG A 81 -9.98 -9.81 -2.20
N GLU A 82 -8.93 -10.34 -1.59
CA GLU A 82 -8.98 -10.91 -0.23
C GLU A 82 -9.31 -9.81 0.78
N ILE A 83 -8.69 -8.64 0.65
CA ILE A 83 -8.97 -7.48 1.51
C ILE A 83 -10.46 -7.08 1.41
N ALA A 84 -10.98 -6.93 0.20
CA ALA A 84 -12.37 -6.56 -0.04
C ALA A 84 -13.35 -7.59 0.57
N ALA A 85 -13.09 -8.88 0.37
CA ALA A 85 -13.88 -9.96 0.97
C ALA A 85 -13.89 -9.90 2.51
N GLN A 86 -12.72 -9.68 3.12
CA GLN A 86 -12.59 -9.60 4.57
C GLN A 86 -13.23 -8.34 5.16
N LEU A 87 -13.25 -7.22 4.42
CA LEU A 87 -13.99 -6.01 4.80
C LEU A 87 -15.50 -6.21 4.68
N MET A 88 -15.98 -6.88 3.63
CA MET A 88 -17.40 -7.23 3.48
C MET A 88 -17.90 -8.12 4.61
N ALA A 89 -17.14 -9.17 4.96
CA ALA A 89 -17.46 -10.07 6.07
C ALA A 89 -17.56 -9.34 7.43
N ARG A 90 -16.95 -8.16 7.55
CA ARG A 90 -16.96 -7.30 8.75
C ARG A 90 -17.97 -6.14 8.65
N GLY A 91 -18.91 -6.20 7.71
CA GLY A 91 -19.92 -5.14 7.52
C GLY A 91 -19.35 -3.83 6.97
N LYS A 92 -18.14 -3.82 6.41
CA LYS A 92 -17.49 -2.65 5.81
C LYS A 92 -17.55 -2.64 4.28
N GLY A 93 -18.51 -3.34 3.68
CA GLY A 93 -18.68 -3.43 2.22
C GLY A 93 -18.98 -2.11 1.51
N HIS A 94 -19.44 -1.09 2.24
CA HIS A 94 -19.69 0.26 1.72
C HIS A 94 -18.42 1.08 1.48
N ARG A 95 -17.25 0.59 1.92
CA ARG A 95 -15.98 1.28 1.71
C ARG A 95 -15.50 1.15 0.27
N TRP A 96 -14.88 2.20 -0.23
CA TRP A 96 -14.17 2.19 -1.50
C TRP A 96 -12.68 1.98 -1.28
N MET A 97 -12.03 1.41 -2.28
CA MET A 97 -10.60 1.13 -2.34
C MET A 97 -10.06 1.74 -3.64
N VAL A 98 -8.87 2.31 -3.58
CA VAL A 98 -8.13 2.72 -4.77
C VAL A 98 -6.95 1.75 -4.91
N ILE A 99 -6.85 1.12 -6.08
CA ILE A 99 -5.82 0.12 -6.36
C ILE A 99 -4.84 0.70 -7.38
N GLY A 100 -3.57 0.77 -6.99
CA GLY A 100 -2.47 1.14 -7.89
C GLY A 100 -1.64 -0.09 -8.22
N GLU A 101 -1.62 -0.47 -9.50
CA GLU A 101 -0.67 -1.43 -10.03
C GLU A 101 0.38 -0.67 -10.84
N LYS A 102 1.66 -0.85 -10.51
CA LYS A 102 2.78 -0.12 -11.12
C LYS A 102 2.55 1.40 -11.18
N PRO A 103 2.44 2.08 -10.02
CA PRO A 103 2.14 3.51 -10.00
C PRO A 103 3.11 4.40 -10.80
N GLY A 104 4.33 3.95 -11.14
CA GLY A 104 5.23 4.72 -12.01
C GLY A 104 4.85 4.78 -13.50
N ASP A 105 3.98 3.88 -13.99
CA ASP A 105 3.76 3.67 -15.43
C ASP A 105 2.57 4.48 -15.99
N GLY A 106 2.04 5.45 -15.24
CA GLY A 106 0.93 6.32 -15.69
C GLY A 106 -0.45 5.65 -15.74
N LYS A 107 -0.60 4.40 -15.31
CA LYS A 107 -1.89 3.71 -15.26
C LYS A 107 -2.85 4.33 -14.24
N ARG A 108 -4.15 4.30 -14.57
CA ARG A 108 -5.22 4.99 -13.84
C ARG A 108 -5.56 4.27 -12.54
N ALA A 109 -5.72 5.05 -11.48
CA ALA A 109 -6.22 4.61 -10.20
C ALA A 109 -7.75 4.72 -10.25
N ASP A 110 -8.45 3.59 -10.16
CA ASP A 110 -9.91 3.59 -10.20
C ASP A 110 -10.46 3.27 -8.80
N PRO A 111 -11.39 4.08 -8.26
CA PRO A 111 -12.10 3.73 -7.05
C PRO A 111 -13.00 2.52 -7.32
N LEU A 112 -12.88 1.49 -6.49
CA LEU A 112 -13.74 0.32 -6.47
C LEU A 112 -14.41 0.21 -5.12
N ALA A 113 -15.74 0.04 -5.08
CA ALA A 113 -16.38 -0.44 -3.86
C ALA A 113 -15.86 -1.84 -3.52
N ALA A 114 -15.79 -2.20 -2.23
CA ALA A 114 -15.37 -3.53 -1.80
C ALA A 114 -16.22 -4.70 -2.37
N GLY A 115 -17.32 -4.41 -3.08
CA GLY A 115 -18.13 -5.38 -3.82
C GLY A 115 -18.06 -5.31 -5.36
N GLN A 116 -17.34 -4.37 -5.97
CA GLN A 116 -17.28 -4.23 -7.43
C GLN A 116 -16.10 -5.00 -8.03
N ARG A 117 -16.40 -5.90 -8.98
CA ARG A 117 -15.37 -6.58 -9.79
C ARG A 117 -14.82 -5.59 -10.82
N ARG A 118 -13.49 -5.53 -10.95
CA ARG A 118 -12.85 -4.92 -12.12
C ARG A 118 -13.15 -5.83 -13.33
N GLY A 119 -14.04 -5.38 -14.22
CA GLY A 119 -14.12 -5.92 -15.56
C GLY A 119 -12.91 -5.41 -16.35
N GLY A 120 -12.10 -6.32 -16.90
CA GLY A 120 -11.11 -5.99 -17.93
C GLY A 120 -9.66 -5.96 -17.47
N ARG A 121 -8.86 -6.81 -18.12
CA ARG A 121 -7.39 -6.86 -18.11
C ARG A 121 -6.80 -5.48 -18.44
N ILE A 122 -5.77 -5.06 -17.70
CA ILE A 122 -4.71 -4.16 -18.21
C ILE A 122 -3.39 -4.34 -17.47
#